data_AF-A0A1I8GAV6-F1
#
_entry.id   AF-A0A1I8GAV6-F1
#
_cell.length_a   1.000
_cell.length_b   1.000
_cell.length_c   1.000
_cell.angle_alpha   90.00
_cell.angle_beta   90.00
_cell.angle_gamma   90.00
#
_symmetry.space_group_name_H-M   'P 1'
#
loop_
_entity.id
_entity.type
_entity.pdbx_description
1 polymer ?
#
loop_
_entity_poly.entity_id
_entity_poly.type
_entity_poly.pdbx_seq_one_letter_code
_entity_poly.pdbx_strand_id
1 'polypeptide(L)'
;MAKLRGGQKANFTFDNRWVVPYCPALLREFRCHLNVEICATVKAIKYVVKYITKGSDMAAYQVRQEAASASASTTAPTVGQSAHGKMVDEIKDYLLGRYIGPMEAVNTILGFEVHSRYPPVIRLAVHLKDEQRVFFTRETAQAVAARPKDTTLTAFFDLCRQDEVARGLLYQEVPRHFTWDNRAHTWHRAGRGRETA
;
A
#
# COMPACT_ATOMS: atom_id res chain seq x y z
N MET A 1 -18.42 -7.13 22.88
CA MET A 1 -19.90 -7.01 22.93
C MET A 1 -20.51 -8.01 21.95
N ALA A 2 -21.14 -9.08 22.44
CA ALA A 2 -21.83 -10.05 21.59
C ALA A 2 -23.29 -9.63 21.40
N LYS A 3 -23.74 -9.47 20.16
CA LYS A 3 -25.13 -9.15 19.82
C LYS A 3 -25.88 -10.46 19.56
N LEU A 4 -26.79 -10.83 20.46
CA LEU A 4 -27.67 -11.97 20.26
C LEU A 4 -28.64 -11.68 19.11
N ARG A 5 -28.72 -12.59 18.11
CA ARG A 5 -29.73 -12.52 17.04
C ARG A 5 -31.04 -13.07 17.59
N GLY A 6 -32.09 -12.25 17.54
CA GLY A 6 -33.43 -12.57 18.02
C GLY A 6 -33.82 -11.64 19.16
N GLY A 7 -34.71 -10.69 18.87
CA GLY A 7 -35.11 -9.59 19.74
C GLY A 7 -35.96 -9.97 20.95
N GLN A 8 -35.56 -10.98 21.73
CA GLN A 8 -36.16 -11.26 23.04
C GLN A 8 -35.08 -11.15 24.12
N LYS A 9 -35.26 -10.22 25.05
CA LYS A 9 -34.44 -10.10 26.26
C LYS A 9 -34.83 -11.20 27.24
N ALA A 10 -34.38 -12.43 26.98
CA ALA A 10 -34.32 -13.44 28.01
C ALA A 10 -33.24 -13.04 29.02
N ASN A 11 -33.50 -13.20 30.31
CA ASN A 11 -32.48 -13.08 31.36
C ASN A 11 -31.43 -14.17 31.14
N PHE A 12 -30.40 -13.84 30.38
CA PHE A 12 -29.33 -14.75 30.03
C PHE A 12 -28.24 -14.66 31.11
N THR A 13 -28.13 -15.69 31.92
CA THR A 13 -27.11 -15.78 32.95
C THR A 13 -25.79 -16.22 32.31
N PHE A 14 -24.83 -15.30 32.26
CA PHE A 14 -23.47 -15.61 31.83
C PHE A 14 -22.78 -16.47 32.89
N ASP A 15 -22.22 -17.60 32.47
CA ASP A 15 -21.36 -18.44 33.29
C ASP A 15 -19.94 -18.53 32.70
N ASN A 16 -19.00 -19.10 33.46
CA ASN A 16 -17.59 -19.21 33.05
C ASN A 16 -17.37 -20.08 31.81
N ARG A 17 -18.37 -20.82 31.31
CA ARG A 17 -18.28 -21.60 30.07
C ARG A 17 -18.34 -20.71 28.82
N TRP A 18 -18.78 -19.46 28.97
CA TRP A 18 -18.78 -18.44 27.92
C TRP A 18 -17.48 -17.65 27.86
N VAL A 19 -16.57 -17.88 28.81
CA VAL A 19 -15.24 -17.27 28.84
C VAL A 19 -14.26 -18.22 28.16
N VAL A 20 -13.53 -17.69 27.18
CA VAL A 20 -12.46 -18.42 26.50
C VAL A 20 -11.44 -18.91 27.54
N PRO A 21 -11.11 -20.21 27.58
CA PRO A 21 -10.11 -20.74 28.50
C PRO A 21 -8.77 -20.01 28.33
N TYR A 22 -8.20 -19.51 29.41
CA TYR A 22 -6.95 -18.77 29.38
C TYR A 22 -5.77 -19.63 29.88
N CYS A 23 -4.58 -19.39 29.34
CA CYS A 23 -3.34 -20.02 29.80
C CYS A 23 -2.53 -19.02 30.66
N PRO A 24 -2.39 -19.24 31.99
CA PRO A 24 -1.69 -18.31 32.88
C PRO A 24 -0.23 -18.05 32.49
N ALA A 25 0.46 -19.09 31.97
CA ALA A 25 1.86 -18.99 31.56
C ALA A 25 2.04 -18.00 30.40
N LEU A 26 1.18 -18.08 29.38
CA LEU A 26 1.24 -17.21 28.21
C LEU A 26 0.82 -15.77 28.54
N LEU A 27 -0.20 -15.59 29.39
CA LEU A 27 -0.62 -14.27 29.87
C LEU A 27 0.50 -13.55 30.64
N ARG A 28 1.26 -14.29 31.46
CA ARG A 28 2.38 -13.71 32.22
C ARG A 28 3.53 -13.30 31.32
N GLU A 29 3.83 -14.10 30.31
CA GLU A 29 4.92 -13.84 29.36
C GLU A 29 4.61 -12.63 28.46
N PHE A 30 3.45 -12.63 27.81
CA PHE A 30 3.11 -11.64 26.78
C PHE A 30 2.31 -10.44 27.30
N ARG A 31 1.87 -10.47 28.57
CA ARG A 31 1.08 -9.40 29.22
C ARG A 31 -0.12 -8.93 28.39
N CYS A 32 -0.77 -9.84 27.66
CA CYS A 32 -1.93 -9.55 26.81
C CYS A 32 -2.95 -10.69 26.86
N HIS A 33 -4.22 -10.38 26.52
CA HIS A 33 -5.29 -11.39 26.47
C HIS A 33 -5.17 -12.23 25.19
N LEU A 34 -4.83 -13.51 25.34
CA LEU A 34 -4.58 -14.44 24.24
C LEU A 34 -5.72 -15.46 24.14
N ASN A 35 -6.15 -15.75 22.90
CA ASN A 35 -7.01 -16.89 22.59
C ASN A 35 -6.16 -17.98 21.94
N VAL A 36 -6.18 -19.21 22.47
CA VAL A 36 -5.40 -20.34 21.95
C VAL A 36 -6.36 -21.41 21.44
N GLU A 37 -6.32 -21.68 20.14
CA GLU A 37 -7.18 -22.67 19.49
C GLU A 37 -6.35 -23.68 18.68
N ILE A 38 -6.71 -24.96 18.74
CA ILE A 38 -6.09 -26.01 17.91
C ILE A 38 -6.82 -26.07 16.56
N CYS A 39 -6.15 -25.60 15.51
CA CYS A 39 -6.67 -25.62 14.14
C CYS A 39 -6.36 -26.95 13.45
N ALA A 40 -7.22 -27.97 13.63
CA ALA A 40 -6.98 -29.30 13.08
C ALA A 40 -7.56 -29.55 11.66
N THR A 41 -8.31 -28.61 11.08
CA THR A 41 -8.99 -28.80 9.78
C THR A 41 -8.58 -27.77 8.75
N VAL A 42 -8.62 -28.15 7.46
CA VAL A 42 -8.38 -27.23 6.33
C VAL A 42 -9.35 -26.04 6.35
N LYS A 43 -10.59 -26.24 6.82
CA LYS A 43 -11.57 -25.14 6.98
C LYS A 43 -11.13 -24.16 8.07
N ALA A 44 -10.62 -24.64 9.21
CA ALA A 44 -10.10 -23.80 10.28
C ALA A 44 -8.84 -23.03 9.83
N ILE A 45 -7.91 -23.69 9.14
CA ILE A 45 -6.71 -23.04 8.59
C ILE A 45 -7.12 -21.96 7.57
N LYS A 46 -8.01 -22.28 6.62
CA LYS A 46 -8.54 -21.32 5.66
C LYS A 46 -9.23 -20.14 6.35
N TYR A 47 -9.93 -20.40 7.45
CA TYR A 47 -10.56 -19.36 8.26
C TYR A 47 -9.50 -18.46 8.89
N VAL A 48 -8.51 -18.99 9.60
CA VAL A 48 -7.42 -18.19 10.18
C VAL A 48 -6.70 -17.35 9.13
N VAL A 49 -6.27 -17.96 8.02
CA VAL A 49 -5.59 -17.26 6.92
C VAL A 49 -6.45 -16.13 6.38
N LYS A 50 -7.75 -16.39 6.12
CA LYS A 50 -8.68 -15.37 5.68
C LYS A 50 -8.70 -14.17 6.63
N TYR A 51 -8.71 -14.38 7.95
CA TYR A 51 -8.82 -13.28 8.91
C TYR A 51 -7.51 -12.52 9.10
N ILE A 52 -6.35 -13.18 8.98
CA ILE A 52 -5.04 -12.51 8.91
C ILE A 52 -4.99 -11.60 7.68
N THR A 53 -5.45 -12.09 6.53
CA THR A 53 -5.40 -11.35 5.26
C THR A 53 -6.64 -10.48 5.01
N LYS A 54 -7.57 -10.36 5.97
CA LYS A 54 -8.78 -9.54 5.85
C LYS A 54 -8.63 -8.17 6.51
N GLY A 55 -7.57 -7.96 7.29
CA GLY A 55 -7.27 -6.66 7.91
C GLY A 55 -7.10 -5.56 6.86
N SER A 56 -7.25 -4.31 7.29
CA SER A 56 -6.93 -3.16 6.44
C SER A 56 -5.47 -3.28 6.01
N ASP A 57 -5.24 -3.31 4.70
CA ASP A 57 -3.88 -3.33 4.12
C ASP A 57 -3.05 -2.12 4.57
N MET A 58 -3.68 -1.09 5.14
CA MET A 58 -3.04 0.13 5.61
C MET A 58 -3.44 0.51 7.04
N ALA A 59 -2.46 0.96 7.82
CA ALA A 59 -2.64 1.56 9.14
C ALA A 59 -2.02 2.96 9.15
N ALA A 60 -2.73 3.93 9.74
CA ALA A 60 -2.21 5.27 9.98
C ALA A 60 -1.67 5.36 11.40
N TYR A 61 -0.40 5.76 11.55
CA TYR A 61 0.25 5.95 12.85
C TYR A 61 0.60 7.42 13.04
N GLN A 62 0.26 7.98 14.20
CA GLN A 62 0.68 9.32 14.58
C GLN A 62 2.05 9.26 15.27
N VAL A 63 3.06 9.93 14.74
CA VAL A 63 4.39 10.03 15.37
C VAL A 63 4.37 11.22 16.32
N ARG A 64 4.14 10.97 17.61
CA ARG A 64 4.32 11.99 18.65
C ARG A 64 5.81 12.15 18.95
N GLN A 65 6.38 13.27 18.54
CA GLN A 65 7.71 13.65 18.98
C GLN A 65 7.61 14.15 20.43
N GLU A 66 8.08 13.34 21.40
CA GLU A 66 8.27 13.81 22.76
C GLU A 66 9.29 14.95 22.73
N ALA A 67 8.85 16.16 23.05
CA ALA A 67 9.76 17.27 23.29
C ALA A 67 10.63 16.86 24.47
N ALA A 68 11.94 16.73 24.22
CA ALA A 68 12.94 16.53 25.26
C ALA A 68 12.67 17.54 26.40
N SER A 69 12.42 16.99 27.58
CA SER A 69 12.11 17.66 28.83
C SER A 69 12.88 18.95 29.03
N ALA A 70 12.21 20.10 28.91
CA ALA A 70 12.60 21.34 29.54
C ALA A 70 11.71 21.56 30.77
N SER A 71 12.31 21.31 31.93
CA SER A 71 11.97 21.75 33.29
C SER A 71 10.60 22.40 33.56
N ALA A 72 9.87 21.73 34.44
CA ALA A 72 8.85 22.23 35.38
C ALA A 72 8.60 23.74 35.44
N SER A 73 7.34 24.13 35.22
CA SER A 73 6.68 25.12 36.08
C SER A 73 5.20 24.78 36.24
N THR A 74 4.83 24.57 37.51
CA THR A 74 3.47 24.37 37.97
C THR A 74 2.68 25.66 37.80
N THR A 75 1.78 25.74 36.83
CA THR A 75 0.53 26.52 36.98
C THR A 75 -0.54 25.98 36.03
N ALA A 76 -1.75 25.79 36.53
CA ALA A 76 -2.89 25.27 35.78
C ALA A 76 -3.20 26.11 34.53
N PRO A 77 -3.62 25.51 33.40
CA PRO A 77 -3.98 26.27 32.22
C PRO A 77 -5.35 26.93 32.41
N THR A 78 -5.34 28.25 32.51
CA THR A 78 -6.52 29.10 32.32
C THR A 78 -7.00 28.99 30.87
N VAL A 79 -8.31 28.82 30.69
CA VAL A 79 -9.01 28.80 29.41
C VAL A 79 -8.63 30.02 28.56
N GLY A 80 -8.16 29.78 27.32
CA GLY A 80 -8.28 30.77 26.25
C GLY A 80 -7.01 31.44 25.70
N GLN A 81 -5.80 30.89 25.85
CA GLN A 81 -4.61 31.46 25.19
C GLN A 81 -3.76 30.40 24.48
N SER A 82 -3.73 30.50 23.15
CA SER A 82 -2.91 29.70 22.24
C SER A 82 -1.45 30.16 22.35
N ALA A 83 -0.64 29.43 23.11
CA ALA A 83 0.78 29.72 23.29
C ALA A 83 1.64 29.06 22.19
N HIS A 84 2.29 29.91 21.40
CA HIS A 84 3.61 29.71 20.79
C HIS A 84 3.80 28.63 19.69
N GLY A 85 3.58 29.04 18.44
CA GLY A 85 4.63 29.01 17.41
C GLY A 85 5.12 27.68 16.83
N LYS A 86 4.52 26.53 17.15
CA LYS A 86 4.85 25.28 16.45
C LYS A 86 3.89 25.11 15.27
N MET A 87 4.34 25.42 14.05
CA MET A 87 3.62 25.05 12.83
C MET A 87 3.53 23.52 12.79
N VAL A 88 2.37 22.98 13.20
CA VAL A 88 2.10 21.55 13.17
C VAL A 88 1.88 21.15 11.72
N ASP A 89 2.83 20.40 11.17
CA ASP A 89 2.71 19.83 9.83
C ASP A 89 1.94 18.51 9.96
N GLU A 90 0.62 18.57 9.82
CA GLU A 90 -0.27 17.40 9.89
C GLU A 90 0.17 16.27 8.95
N ILE A 91 0.86 16.58 7.84
CA ILE A 91 1.34 15.58 6.87
C ILE A 91 2.55 14.81 7.42
N LYS A 92 3.39 15.44 8.25
CA LYS A 92 4.53 14.77 8.90
C LYS A 92 4.14 13.98 10.14
N ASP A 93 3.03 14.35 10.75
CA ASP A 93 2.56 13.71 11.99
C ASP A 93 1.94 12.33 11.73
N TYR A 94 1.40 12.06 10.53
CA TYR A 94 0.76 10.79 10.20
C TYR A 94 1.53 10.01 9.15
N LEU A 95 1.98 8.80 9.52
CA LEU A 95 2.56 7.84 8.59
C LEU A 95 1.51 6.80 8.19
N LEU A 96 1.34 6.60 6.89
CA LEU A 96 0.58 5.49 6.34
C LEU A 96 1.52 4.29 6.15
N GLY A 97 1.36 3.26 6.96
CA GLY A 97 2.08 2.00 6.82
C GLY A 97 1.20 0.94 6.15
N ARG A 98 1.77 0.17 5.22
CA ARG A 98 1.12 -1.04 4.67
C ARG A 98 1.47 -2.24 5.54
N TYR A 99 0.50 -3.08 5.87
CA TYR A 99 0.78 -4.38 6.48
C TYR A 99 1.39 -5.31 5.42
N ILE A 100 2.56 -5.85 5.71
CA ILE A 100 3.21 -6.90 4.91
C ILE A 100 3.18 -8.21 5.71
N GLY A 101 2.84 -9.31 5.04
CA GLY A 101 2.82 -10.62 5.71
C GLY A 101 4.23 -11.07 6.13
N PRO A 102 4.38 -11.99 7.10
CA PRO A 102 5.69 -12.42 7.58
C PRO A 102 6.62 -12.93 6.47
N MET A 103 6.08 -13.70 5.51
CA MET A 103 6.85 -14.21 4.38
C MET A 103 7.27 -13.12 3.39
N GLU A 104 6.39 -12.14 3.12
CA GLU A 104 6.71 -10.97 2.29
C GLU A 104 7.77 -10.10 2.94
N ALA A 105 7.69 -9.92 4.27
CA ALA A 105 8.66 -9.17 5.05
C ALA A 105 10.05 -9.82 5.02
N VAL A 106 10.14 -11.14 5.26
CA VAL A 106 11.41 -11.87 5.19
C VAL A 106 12.04 -11.75 3.80
N ASN A 107 11.25 -11.94 2.75
CA ASN A 107 11.75 -11.81 1.38
C ASN A 107 12.22 -10.38 1.08
N THR A 108 11.49 -9.36 1.57
CA THR A 108 11.88 -7.95 1.39
C THR A 108 13.17 -7.62 2.15
N ILE A 109 13.29 -8.06 3.41
CA ILE A 109 14.49 -7.83 4.26
C ILE A 109 15.72 -8.51 3.67
N LEU A 110 15.56 -9.72 3.14
CA LEU A 110 16.65 -10.49 2.54
C LEU A 110 16.92 -10.11 1.08
N GLY A 111 16.16 -9.17 0.51
CA GLY A 111 16.32 -8.70 -0.86
C GLY A 111 15.96 -9.74 -1.92
N PHE A 112 15.18 -10.75 -1.59
CA PHE A 112 14.69 -11.73 -2.56
C PHE A 112 13.65 -11.11 -3.49
N GLU A 113 13.60 -11.58 -4.73
CA GLU A 113 12.58 -11.16 -5.69
C GLU A 113 11.19 -11.59 -5.18
N VAL A 114 10.43 -10.63 -4.64
CA VAL A 114 9.12 -10.88 -4.02
C VAL A 114 8.06 -11.24 -5.07
N HIS A 115 8.26 -10.78 -6.31
CA HIS A 115 7.35 -11.02 -7.41
C HIS A 115 8.07 -11.00 -8.76
N SER A 116 7.89 -12.06 -9.55
CA SER A 116 8.19 -12.04 -10.97
C SER A 116 6.88 -12.27 -11.74
N ARG A 117 6.61 -11.48 -12.78
CA ARG A 117 5.42 -11.66 -13.62
C ARG A 117 5.87 -12.03 -15.02
N TYR A 118 5.46 -13.22 -15.46
CA TYR A 118 5.61 -13.66 -16.83
C TYR A 118 4.22 -13.89 -17.44
N PRO A 119 3.87 -13.20 -18.54
CA PRO A 119 4.64 -12.15 -19.23
C PRO A 119 4.72 -10.85 -18.40
N PRO A 120 5.73 -10.00 -18.63
CA PRO A 120 5.82 -8.69 -18.01
C PRO A 120 4.57 -7.85 -18.35
N VAL A 121 3.93 -7.29 -17.33
CA VAL A 121 2.73 -6.45 -17.49
C VAL A 121 3.16 -4.98 -17.50
N ILE A 122 2.97 -4.31 -18.63
CA ILE A 122 3.25 -2.87 -18.79
C ILE A 122 1.92 -2.10 -18.78
N ARG A 123 1.86 -1.00 -18.02
CA ARG A 123 0.71 -0.09 -18.05
C ARG A 123 0.88 0.92 -19.18
N LEU A 124 0.02 0.80 -20.17
CA LEU A 124 -0.07 1.77 -21.26
C LEU A 124 -0.87 3.00 -20.81
N ALA A 125 -0.37 4.19 -21.14
CA ALA A 125 -1.05 5.44 -20.88
C ALA A 125 -2.22 5.60 -21.84
N VAL A 126 -3.37 6.07 -21.35
CA VAL A 126 -4.54 6.44 -22.15
C VAL A 126 -5.05 7.76 -21.61
N HIS A 127 -5.08 8.78 -22.45
CA HIS A 127 -5.53 10.13 -22.12
C HIS A 127 -5.89 10.88 -23.41
N LEU A 128 -6.63 11.98 -23.28
CA LEU A 128 -6.88 12.90 -24.38
C LEU A 128 -5.64 13.77 -24.66
N LYS A 129 -5.70 14.52 -25.76
CA LYS A 129 -4.65 15.47 -26.13
C LYS A 129 -4.45 16.48 -24.99
N ASP A 130 -3.21 16.65 -24.56
CA ASP A 130 -2.80 17.56 -23.48
C ASP A 130 -3.35 17.22 -22.07
N GLU A 131 -4.02 16.07 -21.91
CA GLU A 131 -4.51 15.55 -20.62
C GLU A 131 -3.60 14.44 -20.05
N GLN A 132 -2.31 14.41 -20.41
CA GLN A 132 -1.38 13.46 -19.80
C GLN A 132 -1.19 13.72 -18.31
N ARG A 133 -1.14 12.64 -17.55
CA ARG A 133 -0.70 12.68 -16.16
C ARG A 133 0.79 13.00 -16.10
N VAL A 134 1.16 14.08 -15.41
CA VAL A 134 2.54 14.48 -15.15
C VAL A 134 2.81 14.57 -13.65
N PHE A 135 4.04 14.31 -13.27
CA PHE A 135 4.52 14.48 -11.89
C PHE A 135 5.49 15.67 -11.87
N PHE A 136 5.29 16.58 -10.92
CA PHE A 136 6.11 17.77 -10.77
C PHE A 136 6.27 18.14 -9.29
N THR A 137 7.34 18.88 -9.01
CA THR A 137 7.55 19.61 -7.76
C THR A 137 7.13 21.07 -7.95
N ARG A 138 7.03 21.85 -6.86
CA ARG A 138 6.63 23.25 -6.94
C ARG A 138 7.54 24.08 -7.86
N GLU A 139 8.82 23.74 -7.90
CA GLU A 139 9.85 24.42 -8.69
C GLU A 139 9.80 24.01 -10.17
N THR A 140 9.38 22.77 -10.46
CA THR A 140 9.38 22.20 -11.83
C THR A 140 8.04 22.30 -12.54
N ALA A 141 6.98 22.73 -11.84
CA ALA A 141 5.61 22.80 -12.36
C ALA A 141 5.50 23.55 -13.70
N GLN A 142 6.09 24.75 -13.80
CA GLN A 142 6.04 25.56 -15.03
C GLN A 142 6.77 24.88 -16.19
N ALA A 143 7.95 24.30 -15.95
CA ALA A 143 8.72 23.62 -16.97
C ALA A 143 8.02 22.36 -17.48
N VAL A 144 7.42 21.58 -16.57
CA VAL A 144 6.68 20.36 -16.91
C VAL A 144 5.37 20.67 -17.63
N ALA A 145 4.68 21.76 -17.27
CA ALA A 145 3.50 22.23 -17.98
C ALA A 145 3.82 22.71 -19.40
N ALA A 146 4.96 23.39 -19.59
CA ALA A 146 5.38 23.87 -20.90
C ALA A 146 5.87 22.74 -21.82
N ARG A 147 6.62 21.77 -21.27
CA ARG A 147 7.12 20.62 -22.04
C ARG A 147 6.97 19.31 -21.24
N PRO A 148 5.79 18.69 -21.30
CA PRO A 148 5.55 17.41 -20.64
C PRO A 148 6.39 16.31 -21.29
N LYS A 149 6.73 15.28 -20.50
CA LYS A 149 7.45 14.11 -21.00
C LYS A 149 6.52 13.24 -21.84
N ASP A 150 7.09 12.56 -22.82
CA ASP A 150 6.33 11.65 -23.67
C ASP A 150 5.78 10.47 -22.87
N THR A 151 4.51 10.19 -23.10
CA THR A 151 3.84 9.00 -22.57
C THR A 151 4.02 7.85 -23.55
N THR A 152 3.70 6.64 -23.10
CA THR A 152 3.65 5.46 -23.98
C THR A 152 2.72 5.67 -25.19
N LEU A 153 1.69 6.53 -25.05
CA LEU A 153 0.74 6.85 -26.10
C LEU A 153 1.27 7.89 -27.09
N THR A 154 1.84 9.00 -26.61
CA THR A 154 2.39 10.02 -27.51
C THR A 154 3.57 9.46 -28.31
N ALA A 155 4.45 8.73 -27.65
CA ALA A 155 5.56 8.02 -28.29
C ALA A 155 5.08 6.93 -29.27
N PHE A 156 3.92 6.31 -29.05
CA PHE A 156 3.33 5.37 -30.01
C PHE A 156 2.90 6.07 -31.30
N PHE A 157 2.32 7.27 -31.21
CA PHE A 157 1.99 8.05 -32.40
C PHE A 157 3.23 8.46 -33.19
N ASP A 158 4.31 8.83 -32.51
CA ASP A 158 5.59 9.12 -33.17
C ASP A 158 6.20 7.86 -33.80
N LEU A 159 6.11 6.71 -33.12
CA LEU A 159 6.56 5.42 -33.64
C LEU A 159 5.81 5.03 -34.92
N CYS A 160 4.48 5.19 -34.97
CA CYS A 160 3.67 4.90 -36.16
C CYS A 160 4.00 5.78 -37.37
N ARG A 161 4.60 6.96 -37.15
CA ARG A 161 5.11 7.81 -38.24
C ARG A 161 6.40 7.25 -38.83
N GLN A 162 7.26 6.66 -38.00
CA GLN A 162 8.61 6.25 -38.38
C GLN A 162 8.70 4.78 -38.83
N ASP A 163 7.96 3.87 -38.20
CA ASP A 163 8.04 2.43 -38.42
C ASP A 163 6.75 1.88 -39.07
N GLU A 164 6.89 1.18 -40.20
CA GLU A 164 5.77 0.62 -40.95
C GLU A 164 5.05 -0.52 -40.19
N VAL A 165 5.78 -1.30 -39.39
CA VAL A 165 5.22 -2.41 -38.61
C VAL A 165 4.36 -1.83 -37.49
N ALA A 166 4.86 -0.80 -36.80
CA ALA A 166 4.10 -0.15 -35.73
C ALA A 166 2.75 0.42 -36.22
N ARG A 167 2.72 0.94 -37.45
CA ARG A 167 1.49 1.48 -38.08
C ARG A 167 0.38 0.44 -38.27
N GLY A 168 0.75 -0.83 -38.41
CA GLY A 168 -0.20 -1.94 -38.52
C GLY A 168 -0.67 -2.53 -37.20
N LEU A 169 -0.10 -2.10 -36.06
CA LEU A 169 -0.41 -2.64 -34.75
C LEU A 169 -1.44 -1.79 -34.00
N LEU A 170 -2.31 -2.45 -33.23
CA LEU A 170 -3.10 -1.77 -32.22
C LEU A 170 -2.20 -1.36 -31.06
N TYR A 171 -2.53 -0.27 -30.38
CA TYR A 171 -1.73 0.24 -29.25
C TYR A 171 -1.50 -0.81 -28.15
N GLN A 172 -2.49 -1.67 -27.88
CA GLN A 172 -2.38 -2.78 -26.92
C GLN A 172 -1.43 -3.91 -27.35
N GLU A 173 -1.11 -4.00 -28.64
CA GLU A 173 -0.25 -5.04 -29.23
C GLU A 173 1.21 -4.59 -29.31
N VAL A 174 1.47 -3.27 -29.25
CA VAL A 174 2.81 -2.67 -29.30
C VAL A 174 3.78 -3.33 -28.31
N PRO A 175 3.43 -3.57 -27.03
CA PRO A 175 4.35 -4.19 -26.08
C PRO A 175 4.78 -5.62 -26.42
N ARG A 176 4.11 -6.29 -27.38
CA ARG A 176 4.51 -7.62 -27.86
C ARG A 176 5.68 -7.56 -28.84
N HIS A 177 5.87 -6.43 -29.51
CA HIS A 177 6.85 -6.25 -30.58
C HIS A 177 7.90 -5.18 -30.25
N PHE A 178 7.57 -4.28 -29.34
CA PHE A 178 8.41 -3.16 -28.95
C PHE A 178 8.55 -3.12 -27.42
N THR A 179 9.76 -2.77 -26.97
CA THR A 179 10.08 -2.57 -25.57
C THR A 179 10.09 -1.07 -25.28
N TRP A 180 9.47 -0.67 -24.18
CA TRP A 180 9.46 0.71 -23.71
C TRP A 180 10.75 1.04 -22.95
N ASP A 181 11.46 2.09 -23.37
CA ASP A 181 12.57 2.67 -22.59
C ASP A 181 12.05 3.83 -21.72
N ASN A 182 12.00 3.60 -20.41
CA ASN A 182 11.59 4.60 -19.43
C ASN A 182 12.55 5.81 -19.32
N ARG A 183 13.82 5.67 -19.71
CA ARG A 183 14.80 6.77 -19.64
C ARG A 183 14.67 7.69 -20.85
N ALA A 184 14.59 7.09 -22.03
CA ALA A 184 14.46 7.83 -23.28
C ALA A 184 13.02 8.26 -23.59
N HIS A 185 12.02 7.66 -22.93
CA HIS A 185 10.60 7.83 -23.24
C HIS A 185 10.27 7.43 -24.69
N THR A 186 10.89 6.37 -25.18
CA THR A 186 10.76 5.90 -26.56
C THR A 186 10.52 4.41 -26.65
N TRP A 187 9.86 3.99 -27.74
CA TRP A 187 9.69 2.59 -28.11
C TRP A 187 10.88 2.11 -28.92
N HIS A 188 11.45 0.97 -28.54
CA HIS A 188 12.48 0.29 -29.31
C HIS A 188 11.96 -1.04 -29.80
N ARG A 189 12.33 -1.43 -31.02
CA ARG A 189 11.98 -2.75 -31.54
C ARG A 189 12.57 -3.79 -30.60
N ALA A 190 11.73 -4.68 -30.08
CA ALA A 190 12.21 -5.75 -29.22
C ALA A 190 13.19 -6.58 -30.05
N GLY A 191 14.47 -6.62 -29.65
CA GLY A 191 15.41 -7.56 -30.22
C GLY A 191 14.80 -8.95 -30.11
N ARG A 192 14.79 -9.72 -31.21
CA ARG A 192 14.27 -11.11 -31.23
C ARG A 192 14.69 -11.78 -29.93
N GLY A 193 13.71 -12.10 -29.08
CA GLY A 193 13.98 -12.71 -27.80
C GLY A 193 14.83 -13.96 -28.01
N ARG A 194 15.77 -14.20 -27.10
CA ARG A 194 16.14 -15.58 -26.79
C ARG A 194 14.82 -16.30 -26.44
N GLU A 195 14.33 -17.12 -27.37
CA GLU A 195 13.46 -18.23 -27.05
C GLU A 195 14.19 -19.04 -25.97
N THR A 196 13.78 -18.88 -24.71
CA THR A 196 14.09 -19.86 -23.69
C THR A 196 13.11 -21.01 -23.89
N ALA A 197 13.66 -22.12 -24.38
CA ALA A 197 13.05 -23.44 -24.39
C ALA A 197 12.58 -23.88 -22.99
#